data_AF-A0A1X6YJN5-F1
#
_entry.id   AF-A0A1X6YJN5-F1
#
_cell.length_a   1.000
_cell.length_b   1.000
_cell.length_c   1.000
_cell.angle_alpha   90.00
_cell.angle_beta   90.00
_cell.angle_gamma   90.00
#
_symmetry.space_group_name_H-M   'P 1'
#
loop_
_entity.id
_entity.type
_entity.pdbx_description
1 polymer ?
#
loop_
_entity_poly.entity_id
_entity_poly.type
_entity_poly.pdbx_seq_one_letter_code
_entity_poly.pdbx_strand_id
1 'polypeptide(L)'
;MRWILPFLFALLAACAPIYVQQSPGGSSPQSAPRPETRTAAGPPTDARAQAAARTFVEVTRTVEPLAEAECRRVSPQQNCNFIIVVDDRPGQPPNAFQTVDRAGRPILAFNLALIASVENADELAFVMGHEASHHILGHLARSQQNAAVGAVVFSGLAAMTGAGEEAVRSAERFGAAVGARSYSKEFELEADQLGTIITKRSGYDPINGARFFTRIPDPGNRFLGTHPPNSARIDVVRRTAARL
;
A
#
# COMPACT_ATOMS: atom_id res chain seq x y z
N MET A 1 2.47 -69.81 22.98
CA MET A 1 2.95 -70.69 21.89
C MET A 1 2.63 -70.01 20.57
N ARG A 2 3.67 -69.46 19.90
CA ARG A 2 3.78 -69.21 18.44
C ARG A 2 2.84 -68.15 17.81
N TRP A 3 3.24 -67.24 16.92
CA TRP A 3 4.51 -66.90 16.26
C TRP A 3 4.38 -65.44 15.72
N ILE A 4 5.49 -64.72 15.71
CA ILE A 4 5.71 -63.43 15.03
C ILE A 4 6.11 -63.73 13.59
N LEU A 5 5.58 -62.99 12.60
CA LEU A 5 6.28 -62.73 11.33
C LEU A 5 5.86 -61.36 10.75
N PRO A 6 6.81 -60.44 10.48
CA PRO A 6 6.52 -59.14 9.86
C PRO A 6 6.61 -59.24 8.33
N PHE A 7 5.69 -58.58 7.62
CA PHE A 7 5.81 -58.39 6.17
C PHE A 7 6.75 -57.21 5.89
N LEU A 8 7.95 -57.54 5.42
CA LEU A 8 8.84 -56.65 4.68
C LEU A 8 8.21 -56.35 3.31
N PHE A 9 8.00 -55.07 2.99
CA PHE A 9 7.88 -54.62 1.61
C PHE A 9 9.20 -53.94 1.24
N ALA A 10 10.00 -54.65 0.45
CA ALA A 10 11.12 -54.11 -0.30
C ALA A 10 10.70 -54.00 -1.79
N LEU A 11 11.52 -53.28 -2.55
CA LEU A 11 11.55 -53.10 -4.02
C LEU A 11 10.99 -51.73 -4.46
N LEU A 12 11.64 -50.95 -5.33
CA LEU A 12 12.93 -51.01 -6.02
C LEU A 12 13.20 -49.59 -6.54
N ALA A 13 14.38 -49.04 -6.29
CA ALA A 13 14.87 -47.86 -6.97
C ALA A 13 15.37 -48.26 -8.37
N ALA A 14 14.83 -47.65 -9.42
CA ALA A 14 15.34 -47.76 -10.78
C ALA A 14 15.72 -46.37 -11.29
N CYS A 15 17.01 -46.02 -11.17
CA CYS A 15 17.61 -44.93 -11.92
C CYS A 15 18.13 -45.50 -13.24
N ALA A 16 17.47 -45.21 -14.36
CA ALA A 16 18.02 -45.41 -15.69
C ALA A 16 18.71 -44.11 -16.15
N PRO A 17 19.94 -44.15 -16.69
CA PRO A 17 20.56 -42.98 -17.30
C PRO A 17 19.92 -42.72 -18.67
N ILE A 18 19.40 -41.51 -18.85
CA ILE A 18 18.96 -41.01 -20.16
C ILE A 18 20.19 -40.50 -20.90
N TYR A 19 20.54 -41.14 -22.00
CA TYR A 19 21.52 -40.61 -22.96
C TYR A 19 20.80 -39.67 -23.92
N VAL A 20 21.14 -38.37 -23.89
CA VAL A 20 20.71 -37.39 -24.89
C VAL A 20 21.78 -37.34 -25.99
N GLN A 21 21.42 -37.75 -27.20
CA GLN A 21 22.24 -37.55 -28.40
C GLN A 21 22.27 -36.05 -28.76
N GLN A 22 23.47 -35.47 -28.88
CA GLN A 22 23.66 -34.14 -29.44
C GLN A 22 23.70 -34.22 -30.98
N SER A 23 22.77 -33.54 -31.64
CA SER A 23 22.89 -33.19 -33.06
C SER A 23 23.68 -31.89 -33.22
N PRO A 24 24.60 -31.78 -34.20
CA PRO A 24 25.31 -30.55 -34.48
C PRO A 24 24.48 -29.68 -35.45
N GLY A 25 24.11 -28.47 -35.06
CA GLY A 25 23.40 -27.54 -35.94
C GLY A 25 23.06 -26.23 -35.25
N GLY A 26 23.61 -25.13 -35.77
CA GLY A 26 23.67 -23.82 -35.13
C GLY A 26 22.33 -23.14 -34.83
N SER A 27 22.29 -22.42 -33.71
CA SER A 27 21.98 -20.99 -33.60
C SER A 27 21.95 -20.63 -32.11
N SER A 28 22.82 -19.70 -31.70
CA SER A 28 22.95 -19.27 -30.30
C SER A 28 21.66 -18.61 -29.80
N PRO A 29 21.03 -19.07 -28.71
CA PRO A 29 19.99 -18.31 -28.05
C PRO A 29 20.64 -17.16 -27.29
N GLN A 30 20.38 -15.94 -27.74
CA GLN A 30 20.71 -14.72 -27.04
C GLN A 30 19.98 -14.74 -25.69
N SER A 31 20.71 -15.00 -24.61
CA SER A 31 20.21 -14.96 -23.24
C SER A 31 19.71 -13.55 -22.93
N ALA A 32 18.38 -13.41 -22.85
CA ALA A 32 17.75 -12.20 -22.34
C ALA A 32 18.27 -11.92 -20.92
N PRO A 33 18.63 -10.66 -20.57
CA PRO A 33 19.02 -10.34 -19.21
C PRO A 33 17.86 -10.66 -18.26
N ARG A 34 18.15 -11.41 -17.20
CA ARG A 34 17.26 -11.52 -16.04
C ARG A 34 16.94 -10.09 -15.57
N PRO A 35 15.70 -9.77 -15.18
CA PRO A 35 15.44 -8.51 -14.50
C PRO A 35 16.23 -8.54 -13.20
N GLU A 36 17.31 -7.78 -13.13
CA GLU A 36 17.98 -7.50 -11.88
C GLU A 36 16.95 -6.81 -10.99
N THR A 37 16.49 -7.53 -9.97
CA THR A 37 15.85 -6.91 -8.82
C THR A 37 16.90 -5.93 -8.29
N ARG A 38 16.72 -4.62 -8.51
CA ARG A 38 17.57 -3.60 -7.89
C ARG A 38 17.51 -3.86 -6.41
N THR A 39 18.59 -4.42 -5.89
CA THR A 39 18.81 -4.58 -4.47
C THR A 39 18.68 -3.19 -3.87
N ALA A 40 17.87 -3.08 -2.81
CA ALA A 40 17.70 -1.83 -2.08
C ALA A 40 19.08 -1.19 -1.88
N ALA A 41 19.21 0.07 -2.30
CA ALA A 41 20.45 0.82 -2.17
C ALA A 41 20.96 0.70 -0.73
N GLY A 42 22.27 0.52 -0.56
CA GLY A 42 22.92 0.54 0.75
C GLY A 42 22.59 1.83 1.52
N PRO A 43 22.93 1.91 2.82
CA PRO A 43 22.58 3.04 3.66
C PRO A 43 22.96 4.36 2.97
N PRO A 44 22.05 5.36 2.92
CA PRO A 44 22.31 6.60 2.22
C PRO A 44 23.56 7.26 2.78
N THR A 45 24.39 7.82 1.90
CA THR A 45 25.49 8.69 2.33
C THR A 45 24.94 9.86 3.14
N ASP A 46 25.72 10.41 4.06
CA ASP A 46 25.30 11.56 4.87
C ASP A 46 24.78 12.72 4.01
N ALA A 47 25.41 12.96 2.86
CA ALA A 47 24.98 13.98 1.91
C ALA A 47 23.59 13.69 1.30
N ARG A 48 23.29 12.43 0.94
CA ARG A 48 21.99 12.02 0.40
C ARG A 48 20.90 12.10 1.47
N ALA A 49 21.20 11.66 2.69
CA ALA A 49 20.27 11.74 3.81
C ALA A 49 19.93 13.21 4.15
N GLN A 50 20.92 14.10 4.18
CA GLN A 50 20.70 15.53 4.38
C GLN A 50 19.90 16.17 3.25
N ALA A 51 20.13 15.77 1.99
CA ALA A 51 19.34 16.25 0.87
C ALA A 51 17.86 15.83 1.00
N ALA A 52 17.60 14.56 1.32
CA ALA A 52 16.25 14.06 1.53
C ALA A 52 15.53 14.79 2.68
N ALA A 53 16.22 15.05 3.79
CA ALA A 53 15.68 15.81 4.91
C ALA A 53 15.32 17.25 4.52
N ARG A 54 16.18 17.94 3.74
CA ARG A 54 15.90 19.29 3.24
C ARG A 54 14.67 19.30 2.33
N THR A 55 14.61 18.38 1.37
CA THR A 55 13.45 18.22 0.49
C THR A 55 12.18 17.95 1.29
N PHE A 56 12.24 17.12 2.33
CA PHE A 56 11.09 16.83 3.17
C PHE A 56 10.55 18.07 3.88
N VAL A 57 11.43 18.86 4.48
CA VAL A 57 11.04 20.12 5.15
C VAL A 57 10.46 21.13 4.15
N GLU A 58 11.06 21.27 2.97
CA GLU A 58 10.59 22.17 1.92
C GLU A 58 9.19 21.78 1.41
N VAL A 59 9.00 20.50 1.08
CA VAL A 59 7.70 19.97 0.65
C VAL A 59 6.66 20.12 1.74
N THR A 60 6.99 19.81 3.00
CA THR A 60 6.09 19.98 4.15
C THR A 60 5.59 21.42 4.24
N ARG A 61 6.52 22.40 4.26
CA ARG A 61 6.19 23.83 4.37
C ARG A 61 5.30 24.34 3.23
N THR A 62 5.38 23.69 2.07
CA THR A 62 4.62 24.08 0.89
C THR A 62 3.27 23.37 0.82
N VAL A 63 3.23 22.06 1.08
CA VAL A 63 2.03 21.24 0.90
C VAL A 63 1.07 21.36 2.08
N GLU A 64 1.58 21.43 3.32
CA GLU A 64 0.74 21.49 4.53
C GLU A 64 -0.33 22.59 4.48
N PRO A 65 -0.01 23.89 4.30
CA PRO A 65 -1.02 24.94 4.30
C PRO A 65 -2.05 24.79 3.19
N LEU A 66 -1.67 24.22 2.05
CA LEU A 66 -2.56 23.96 0.91
C LEU A 66 -3.47 22.75 1.19
N ALA A 67 -2.95 21.70 1.80
CA ALA A 67 -3.73 20.57 2.28
C ALA A 67 -4.74 21.00 3.33
N GLU A 68 -4.35 21.85 4.28
CA GLU A 68 -5.29 22.40 5.27
C GLU A 68 -6.37 23.29 4.63
N ALA A 69 -5.98 24.15 3.70
CA ALA A 69 -6.93 25.00 2.98
C ALA A 69 -7.96 24.13 2.23
N GLU A 70 -7.50 23.04 1.62
CA GLU A 70 -8.37 22.14 0.89
C GLU A 70 -9.23 21.26 1.81
N CYS A 71 -8.70 20.87 2.97
CA CYS A 71 -9.48 20.27 4.04
C CYS A 71 -10.63 21.17 4.47
N ARG A 72 -10.35 22.46 4.76
CA ARG A 72 -11.38 23.43 5.18
C ARG A 72 -12.43 23.65 4.09
N ARG A 73 -12.05 23.54 2.81
CA ARG A 73 -12.97 23.68 1.68
C ARG A 73 -13.87 22.45 1.50
N VAL A 74 -13.30 21.25 1.57
CA VAL A 74 -14.00 19.98 1.26
C VAL A 74 -14.78 19.46 2.48
N SER A 75 -14.19 19.61 3.67
CA SER A 75 -14.65 19.01 4.92
C SER A 75 -14.62 20.04 6.06
N PRO A 76 -15.44 21.10 6.01
CA PRO A 76 -15.37 22.23 6.95
C PRO A 76 -15.65 21.86 8.42
N GLN A 77 -16.23 20.69 8.66
CA GLN A 77 -16.52 20.18 10.01
C GLN A 77 -15.39 19.33 10.60
N GLN A 78 -14.35 19.00 9.81
CA GLN A 78 -13.21 18.22 10.29
C GLN A 78 -12.12 19.10 10.87
N ASN A 79 -11.32 18.53 11.77
CA ASN A 79 -10.12 19.19 12.27
C ASN A 79 -9.04 19.18 11.18
N CYS A 80 -8.84 20.32 10.53
CA CYS A 80 -7.90 20.43 9.41
C CYS A 80 -6.46 20.80 9.81
N ASN A 81 -6.13 20.81 11.12
CA ASN A 81 -4.80 21.18 11.60
C ASN A 81 -3.89 19.94 11.62
N PHE A 82 -3.17 19.71 10.52
CA PHE A 82 -2.29 18.53 10.40
C PHE A 82 -1.12 18.56 11.38
N ILE A 83 -0.69 17.37 11.80
CA ILE A 83 0.62 17.13 12.38
C ILE A 83 1.37 16.23 11.40
N ILE A 84 2.50 16.69 10.91
CA ILE A 84 3.36 15.90 10.04
C ILE A 84 4.52 15.37 10.87
N VAL A 85 4.66 14.04 10.95
CA VAL A 85 5.66 13.37 11.79
C VAL A 85 6.56 12.45 10.97
N VAL A 86 7.80 12.31 11.44
CA VAL A 86 8.76 11.35 10.89
C VAL A 86 8.97 10.23 11.90
N ASP A 87 8.77 8.99 11.45
CA ASP A 87 9.14 7.78 12.18
C ASP A 87 10.58 7.41 11.83
N ASP A 88 11.48 7.58 12.80
CA ASP A 88 12.91 7.38 12.68
C ASP A 88 13.39 5.96 13.04
N ARG A 89 12.46 5.06 13.35
CA ARG A 89 12.80 3.67 13.70
C ARG A 89 13.50 2.99 12.52
N PRO A 90 14.71 2.43 12.74
CA PRO A 90 15.48 1.81 11.68
C PRO A 90 14.85 0.48 11.23
N GLY A 91 15.17 0.04 10.01
CA GLY A 91 14.80 -1.28 9.50
C GLY A 91 13.34 -1.44 9.06
N GLN A 92 12.55 -0.36 9.07
CA GLN A 92 11.17 -0.37 8.56
C GLN A 92 11.15 -0.32 7.03
N PRO A 93 10.22 -1.03 6.36
CA PRO A 93 9.99 -0.85 4.93
C PRO A 93 9.44 0.56 4.64
N PRO A 94 9.69 1.15 3.45
CA PRO A 94 9.11 2.44 3.06
C PRO A 94 7.60 2.51 3.30
N ASN A 95 7.14 3.47 4.09
CA ASN A 95 5.73 3.67 4.37
C ASN A 95 5.39 5.13 4.72
N ALA A 96 4.16 5.53 4.38
CA ALA A 96 3.46 6.67 4.95
C ALA A 96 2.01 6.27 5.26
N PHE A 97 1.41 6.96 6.21
CA PHE A 97 0.01 6.73 6.54
C PHE A 97 -0.62 7.95 7.24
N GLN A 98 -1.93 8.03 7.11
CA GLN A 98 -2.77 8.96 7.86
C GLN A 98 -3.38 8.29 9.10
N THR A 99 -3.40 9.01 10.22
CA THR A 99 -4.14 8.64 11.44
C THR A 99 -4.58 9.89 12.21
N VAL A 100 -5.10 9.73 13.44
CA VAL A 100 -5.45 10.83 14.35
C VAL A 100 -4.84 10.62 15.72
N ASP A 101 -4.56 11.71 16.43
CA ASP A 101 -4.20 11.66 17.85
C ASP A 101 -5.43 11.40 18.75
N ARG A 102 -5.21 11.35 20.07
CA ARG A 102 -6.30 11.12 21.04
C ARG A 102 -7.34 12.25 21.07
N ALA A 103 -6.99 13.45 20.63
CA ALA A 103 -7.88 14.60 20.53
C ALA A 103 -8.55 14.69 19.14
N GLY A 104 -8.31 13.74 18.24
CA GLY A 104 -8.85 13.73 16.88
C GLY A 104 -8.10 14.65 15.92
N ARG A 105 -6.91 15.15 16.28
CA ARG A 105 -6.08 15.94 15.36
C ARG A 105 -5.41 15.03 14.33
N PRO A 106 -5.47 15.33 13.03
CA PRO A 106 -4.91 14.47 12.00
C PRO A 106 -3.39 14.44 12.05
N ILE A 107 -2.84 13.23 11.92
CA ILE A 107 -1.41 12.95 11.82
C ILE A 107 -1.13 12.36 10.43
N LEU A 108 -0.17 12.92 9.72
CA LEU A 108 0.45 12.32 8.54
C LEU A 108 1.84 11.83 8.93
N ALA A 109 2.03 10.52 8.94
CA ALA A 109 3.28 9.90 9.36
C ALA A 109 4.07 9.39 8.16
N PHE A 110 5.37 9.67 8.13
CA PHE A 110 6.30 9.24 7.09
C PHE A 110 7.49 8.57 7.77
N ASN A 111 7.99 7.45 7.25
CA ASN A 111 9.23 6.88 7.79
C ASN A 111 10.46 7.25 6.95
N LEU A 112 11.64 7.12 7.55
CA LEU A 112 12.91 7.44 6.90
C LEU A 112 13.12 6.66 5.58
N ALA A 113 12.67 5.41 5.52
CA ALA A 113 12.80 4.58 4.34
C ALA A 113 11.98 5.12 3.15
N LEU A 114 10.77 5.63 3.39
CA LEU A 114 9.97 6.30 2.36
C LEU A 114 10.64 7.60 1.91
N ILE A 115 11.04 8.44 2.85
CA ILE A 115 11.68 9.73 2.56
C ILE A 115 12.98 9.54 1.75
N ALA A 116 13.71 8.46 1.99
CA ALA A 116 14.90 8.11 1.21
C ALA A 116 14.58 7.48 -0.17
N SER A 117 13.37 6.94 -0.35
CA SER A 117 12.94 6.23 -1.57
C SER A 117 12.37 7.14 -2.66
N VAL A 118 11.86 8.32 -2.29
CA VAL A 118 11.38 9.33 -3.26
C VAL A 118 12.58 9.92 -4.03
N GLU A 119 12.40 10.14 -5.32
CA GLU A 119 13.46 10.59 -6.22
C GLU A 119 13.49 12.11 -6.40
N ASN A 120 12.37 12.79 -6.11
CA ASN A 120 12.24 14.24 -6.26
C ASN A 120 11.12 14.80 -5.35
N ALA A 121 11.02 16.13 -5.32
CA ALA A 121 10.03 16.83 -4.51
C ALA A 121 8.59 16.60 -4.98
N ASP A 122 8.34 16.41 -6.29
CA ASP A 122 7.00 16.14 -6.81
C ASP A 122 6.44 14.82 -6.29
N GLU A 123 7.26 13.77 -6.23
CA GLU A 123 6.86 12.48 -5.67
C GLU A 123 6.51 12.59 -4.20
N LEU A 124 7.33 13.29 -3.41
CA LEU A 124 7.04 13.48 -2.00
C LEU A 124 5.79 14.34 -1.77
N ALA A 125 5.62 15.40 -2.55
CA ALA A 125 4.44 16.26 -2.49
C ALA A 125 3.17 15.48 -2.82
N PHE A 126 3.25 14.60 -3.82
CA PHE A 126 2.15 13.72 -4.20
C PHE A 126 1.79 12.72 -3.09
N VAL A 127 2.77 12.03 -2.49
CA VAL A 127 2.50 11.13 -1.36
C VAL A 127 1.91 11.90 -0.18
N MET A 128 2.41 13.09 0.14
CA MET A 128 1.86 13.91 1.22
C MET A 128 0.44 14.40 0.95
N GLY A 129 0.15 14.83 -0.28
CA GLY A 129 -1.20 15.19 -0.71
C GLY A 129 -2.16 13.99 -0.66
N HIS A 130 -1.68 12.79 -1.00
CA HIS A 130 -2.43 11.54 -0.89
C HIS A 130 -2.79 11.21 0.57
N GLU A 131 -1.84 11.25 1.50
CA GLU A 131 -2.11 11.01 2.92
C GLU A 131 -3.06 12.05 3.51
N ALA A 132 -2.88 13.33 3.18
CA ALA A 132 -3.81 14.38 3.58
C ALA A 132 -5.23 14.09 3.07
N SER A 133 -5.36 13.58 1.85
CA SER A 133 -6.65 13.26 1.24
C SER A 133 -7.40 12.16 1.96
N HIS A 134 -6.71 11.17 2.53
CA HIS A 134 -7.35 10.15 3.38
C HIS A 134 -8.08 10.76 4.58
N HIS A 135 -7.47 11.77 5.22
CA HIS A 135 -8.14 12.49 6.30
C HIS A 135 -9.30 13.34 5.77
N ILE A 136 -9.05 14.15 4.75
CA ILE A 136 -10.03 15.10 4.20
C ILE A 136 -11.31 14.37 3.77
N LEU A 137 -11.19 13.17 3.22
CA LEU A 137 -12.30 12.36 2.72
C LEU A 137 -12.88 11.39 3.78
N GLY A 138 -12.36 11.44 5.01
CA GLY A 138 -12.86 10.67 6.14
C GLY A 138 -12.68 9.16 5.99
N HIS A 139 -11.66 8.71 5.25
CA HIS A 139 -11.47 7.29 4.94
C HIS A 139 -11.28 6.42 6.17
N LEU A 140 -10.58 6.91 7.20
CA LEU A 140 -10.42 6.18 8.46
C LEU A 140 -11.77 5.92 9.14
N ALA A 141 -12.60 6.94 9.29
CA ALA A 141 -13.92 6.82 9.92
C ALA A 141 -14.87 5.94 9.08
N ARG A 142 -14.88 6.13 7.75
CA ARG A 142 -15.67 5.30 6.82
C ARG A 142 -15.22 3.83 6.87
N SER A 143 -13.92 3.55 6.93
CA SER A 143 -13.39 2.19 7.05
C SER A 143 -13.80 1.53 8.37
N GLN A 144 -13.73 2.26 9.49
CA GLN A 144 -14.21 1.78 10.80
C GLN A 144 -15.71 1.50 10.79
N GLN A 145 -16.51 2.39 10.19
CA GLN A 145 -17.95 2.18 10.03
C GLN A 145 -18.24 0.94 9.19
N ASN A 146 -17.54 0.76 8.07
CA ASN A 146 -17.72 -0.42 7.21
C ASN A 146 -17.33 -1.71 7.94
N ALA A 147 -16.27 -1.67 8.77
CA ALA A 147 -15.91 -2.79 9.64
C ALA A 147 -17.02 -3.10 10.65
N ALA A 148 -17.57 -2.10 11.33
CA ALA A 148 -18.65 -2.30 12.29
C ALA A 148 -19.92 -2.88 11.63
N VAL A 149 -20.30 -2.36 10.46
CA VAL A 149 -21.43 -2.91 9.68
C VAL A 149 -21.17 -4.36 9.28
N GLY A 150 -19.99 -4.67 8.76
CA GLY A 150 -19.61 -6.04 8.42
C GLY A 150 -19.66 -6.97 9.62
N ALA A 151 -19.16 -6.53 10.77
CA ALA A 151 -19.20 -7.29 12.01
C ALA A 151 -20.64 -7.66 12.42
N VAL A 152 -21.55 -6.69 12.40
CA VAL A 152 -22.96 -6.86 12.75
C VAL A 152 -23.66 -7.80 11.76
N VAL A 153 -23.44 -7.61 10.46
CA VAL A 153 -24.08 -8.44 9.43
C VAL A 153 -23.67 -9.90 9.57
N PHE A 154 -22.37 -10.19 9.65
CA PHE A 154 -21.88 -11.57 9.68
C PHE A 154 -22.19 -12.28 11.01
N SER A 155 -22.10 -11.57 12.14
CA SER A 155 -22.50 -12.13 13.44
C SER A 155 -24.00 -12.43 13.50
N GLY A 156 -24.85 -11.54 12.96
CA GLY A 156 -26.30 -11.75 12.85
C GLY A 156 -26.65 -12.97 11.98
N LEU A 157 -26.01 -13.10 10.82
CA LEU A 157 -26.19 -14.28 9.96
C LEU A 157 -25.79 -15.58 10.68
N ALA A 158 -24.65 -15.60 11.36
CA ALA A 158 -24.22 -16.77 12.12
C ALA A 158 -25.22 -17.12 13.24
N ALA A 159 -25.70 -16.12 13.99
CA ALA A 159 -26.69 -16.33 15.04
C ALA A 159 -28.01 -16.92 14.48
N MET A 160 -28.48 -16.44 13.32
CA MET A 160 -29.69 -16.94 12.67
C MET A 160 -29.57 -18.40 12.22
N THR A 161 -28.36 -18.90 11.97
CA THR A 161 -28.13 -20.32 11.65
C THR A 161 -28.11 -21.24 12.88
N GLY A 162 -28.28 -20.68 14.09
CA GLY A 162 -28.16 -21.41 15.35
C GLY A 162 -26.70 -21.71 15.74
N ALA A 163 -25.74 -20.97 15.18
CA ALA A 163 -24.33 -21.16 15.49
C ALA A 163 -24.03 -20.84 16.96
N GLY A 164 -23.12 -21.60 17.57
CA GLY A 164 -22.64 -21.33 18.92
C GLY A 164 -21.87 -20.00 19.03
N GLU A 165 -21.73 -19.48 20.25
CA GLU A 165 -21.16 -18.15 20.47
C GLU A 165 -19.76 -17.94 19.87
N GLU A 166 -18.92 -18.98 19.89
CA GLU A 166 -17.58 -18.88 19.30
C GLU A 166 -17.62 -18.69 17.79
N ALA A 167 -18.53 -19.39 17.11
CA ALA A 167 -18.74 -19.24 15.68
C ALA A 167 -19.31 -17.85 15.35
N VAL A 168 -20.22 -17.32 16.18
CA VAL A 168 -20.73 -15.95 16.05
C VAL A 168 -19.60 -14.91 16.19
N ARG A 169 -18.75 -15.04 17.22
CA ARG A 169 -17.58 -14.14 17.40
C ARG A 169 -16.56 -14.25 16.26
N SER A 170 -16.40 -15.45 15.69
CA SER A 170 -15.55 -15.65 14.52
C SER A 170 -16.13 -14.95 13.28
N ALA A 171 -17.44 -15.10 13.06
CA ALA A 171 -18.15 -14.44 11.98
C ALA A 171 -18.11 -12.91 12.13
N GLU A 172 -18.23 -12.38 13.35
CA GLU A 172 -18.07 -10.97 13.66
C GLU A 172 -16.71 -10.43 13.20
N ARG A 173 -15.61 -11.07 13.64
CA ARG A 173 -14.24 -10.65 13.25
C ARG A 173 -14.01 -10.75 11.75
N PHE A 174 -14.53 -11.81 11.13
CA PHE A 174 -14.45 -11.99 9.68
C PHE A 174 -15.22 -10.88 8.95
N GLY A 175 -16.45 -10.60 9.38
CA GLY A 175 -17.27 -9.53 8.82
C GLY A 175 -16.61 -8.17 8.96
N ALA A 176 -16.00 -7.89 10.11
CA ALA A 176 -15.23 -6.66 10.31
C ALA A 176 -14.08 -6.52 9.31
N ALA A 177 -13.31 -7.59 9.11
CA ALA A 177 -12.18 -7.59 8.19
C ALA A 177 -12.63 -7.43 6.73
N VAL A 178 -13.74 -8.07 6.33
CA VAL A 178 -14.33 -7.92 5.00
C VAL A 178 -14.82 -6.50 4.80
N GLY A 179 -15.63 -5.98 5.73
CA GLY A 179 -16.22 -4.64 5.64
C GLY A 179 -15.15 -3.55 5.53
N ALA A 180 -14.10 -3.60 6.35
CA ALA A 180 -12.99 -2.65 6.28
C ALA A 180 -12.32 -2.59 4.89
N ARG A 181 -12.30 -3.71 4.16
CA ARG A 181 -11.65 -3.87 2.85
C ARG A 181 -12.58 -3.64 1.65
N SER A 182 -13.90 -3.64 1.85
CA SER A 182 -14.87 -3.59 0.74
C SER A 182 -14.78 -2.33 -0.12
N TYR A 183 -14.26 -1.22 0.45
CA TYR A 183 -14.17 0.09 -0.23
C TYR A 183 -12.74 0.65 -0.27
N SER A 184 -11.75 -0.14 0.15
CA SER A 184 -10.39 0.39 0.33
C SER A 184 -9.79 0.86 -0.98
N LYS A 185 -10.08 0.17 -2.11
CA LYS A 185 -9.55 0.57 -3.41
C LYS A 185 -10.16 1.87 -3.92
N GLU A 186 -11.45 2.04 -3.72
CA GLU A 186 -12.18 3.25 -4.05
C GLU A 186 -11.61 4.43 -3.25
N PHE A 187 -11.34 4.22 -1.96
CA PHE A 187 -10.71 5.24 -1.11
C PHE A 187 -9.31 5.63 -1.60
N GLU A 188 -8.50 4.69 -2.08
CA GLU A 188 -7.20 5.01 -2.68
C GLU A 188 -7.34 5.87 -3.93
N LEU A 189 -8.32 5.58 -4.81
CA LEU A 189 -8.56 6.37 -6.01
C LEU A 189 -9.14 7.76 -5.69
N GLU A 190 -10.02 7.86 -4.70
CA GLU A 190 -10.51 9.16 -4.18
C GLU A 190 -9.33 9.98 -3.61
N ALA A 191 -8.42 9.33 -2.87
CA ALA A 191 -7.24 9.97 -2.31
C ALA A 191 -6.22 10.38 -3.39
N ASP A 192 -6.03 9.59 -4.45
CA ASP A 192 -5.21 9.97 -5.61
C ASP A 192 -5.78 11.18 -6.35
N GLN A 193 -7.10 11.25 -6.49
CA GLN A 193 -7.78 12.38 -7.11
C GLN A 193 -7.57 13.67 -6.31
N LEU A 194 -7.87 13.67 -5.01
CA LEU A 194 -7.69 14.87 -4.20
C LEU A 194 -6.20 15.19 -3.98
N GLY A 195 -5.35 14.17 -3.84
CA GLY A 195 -3.90 14.31 -3.75
C GLY A 195 -3.30 14.98 -4.99
N THR A 196 -3.83 14.67 -6.19
CA THR A 196 -3.48 15.37 -7.43
C THR A 196 -3.79 16.87 -7.35
N ILE A 197 -4.96 17.23 -6.82
CA ILE A 197 -5.39 18.63 -6.67
C ILE A 197 -4.48 19.37 -5.69
N ILE A 198 -4.22 18.78 -4.52
CA ILE A 198 -3.35 19.37 -3.48
C ILE A 198 -1.93 19.57 -4.02
N THR A 199 -1.38 18.55 -4.68
CA THR A 199 -0.02 18.59 -5.27
C THR A 199 0.09 19.71 -6.30
N LYS A 200 -0.86 19.77 -7.24
CA LYS A 200 -0.87 20.80 -8.29
C LYS A 200 -0.99 22.22 -7.72
N ARG A 201 -1.86 22.42 -6.72
CA ARG A 201 -2.04 23.72 -6.05
C ARG A 201 -0.84 24.14 -5.21
N SER A 202 -0.04 23.18 -4.77
CA SER A 202 1.21 23.43 -4.06
C SER A 202 2.37 23.78 -5.00
N GLY A 203 2.13 23.83 -6.32
CA GLY A 203 3.13 24.18 -7.32
C GLY A 203 3.97 23.01 -7.85
N TYR A 204 3.70 21.79 -7.38
CA TYR A 204 4.38 20.57 -7.83
C TYR A 204 3.67 19.92 -9.03
N ASP A 205 4.39 19.08 -9.78
CA ASP A 205 3.82 18.32 -10.89
C ASP A 205 3.22 16.98 -10.41
N PRO A 206 1.88 16.82 -10.36
CA PRO A 206 1.28 15.57 -9.92
C PRO A 206 1.52 14.40 -10.89
N ILE A 207 1.76 14.66 -12.18
CA ILE A 207 2.07 13.60 -13.15
C ILE A 207 3.46 13.04 -12.88
N ASN A 208 4.43 13.93 -12.63
CA ASN A 208 5.76 13.51 -12.20
C ASN A 208 5.72 12.83 -10.83
N GLY A 209 4.92 13.36 -9.89
CA GLY A 209 4.77 12.78 -8.56
C GLY A 209 4.17 11.38 -8.55
N ALA A 210 3.17 11.12 -9.39
CA ALA A 210 2.57 9.79 -9.53
C ALA A 210 3.51 8.75 -10.19
N ARG A 211 4.67 9.15 -10.72
CA ARG A 211 5.70 8.18 -11.17
C ARG A 211 6.23 7.35 -10.02
N PHE A 212 6.05 7.77 -8.77
CA PHE A 212 6.28 6.94 -7.58
C PHE A 212 5.64 5.54 -7.72
N PHE A 213 4.41 5.44 -8.25
CA PHE A 213 3.72 4.16 -8.47
C PHE A 213 4.42 3.23 -9.46
N THR A 214 5.23 3.76 -10.37
CA THR A 214 6.00 2.94 -11.32
C THR A 214 7.22 2.29 -10.68
N ARG A 215 7.57 2.71 -9.45
CA ARG A 215 8.78 2.29 -8.73
C ARG A 215 8.48 1.37 -7.55
N ILE A 216 7.21 1.20 -7.20
CA ILE A 216 6.76 0.25 -6.18
C ILE A 216 6.12 -0.99 -6.84
N PRO A 217 6.14 -2.16 -6.17
CA PRO A 217 5.47 -3.35 -6.68
C PRO A 217 3.99 -3.10 -6.95
N ASP A 218 3.49 -3.58 -8.10
CA ASP A 218 2.06 -3.51 -8.41
C ASP A 218 1.29 -4.48 -7.50
N PRO A 219 0.33 -4.01 -6.70
CA PRO A 219 -0.51 -4.89 -5.88
C PRO A 219 -1.39 -5.83 -6.73
N GLY A 220 -1.66 -5.45 -7.99
CA GLY A 220 -2.59 -6.13 -8.89
C GLY A 220 -4.06 -5.98 -8.45
N ASN A 221 -4.98 -6.57 -9.21
CA ASN A 221 -6.41 -6.44 -8.93
C ASN A 221 -6.96 -7.61 -8.08
N ARG A 222 -6.58 -7.67 -6.79
CA ARG A 222 -7.04 -8.74 -5.87
C ARG A 222 -8.35 -8.34 -5.16
N PHE A 223 -9.35 -9.22 -5.10
CA PHE A 223 -10.68 -8.89 -4.53
C PHE A 223 -10.63 -8.35 -3.09
N LEU A 224 -9.78 -8.93 -2.22
CA LEU A 224 -9.56 -8.47 -0.84
C LEU A 224 -8.24 -7.69 -0.65
N GLY A 225 -7.67 -7.18 -1.74
CA GLY A 225 -6.49 -6.31 -1.72
C GLY A 225 -6.89 -4.88 -1.35
N THR A 226 -6.05 -4.21 -0.56
CA THR A 226 -6.34 -2.85 -0.08
C THR A 226 -6.08 -1.78 -1.14
N HIS A 227 -5.10 -2.00 -2.01
CA HIS A 227 -4.71 -1.06 -3.07
C HIS A 227 -5.16 -1.54 -4.46
N PRO A 228 -5.61 -0.62 -5.33
CA PRO A 228 -5.90 -0.92 -6.73
C PRO A 228 -4.60 -1.06 -7.54
N PRO A 229 -4.65 -1.62 -8.76
CA PRO A 229 -3.49 -1.67 -9.66
C PRO A 229 -2.88 -0.28 -9.88
N ASN A 230 -1.55 -0.22 -9.97
CA ASN A 230 -0.84 1.05 -10.14
C ASN A 230 -1.26 1.80 -11.41
N SER A 231 -1.65 1.08 -12.47
CA SER A 231 -2.20 1.68 -13.70
C SER A 231 -3.49 2.47 -13.46
N ALA A 232 -4.41 1.94 -12.65
CA ALA A 232 -5.67 2.61 -12.33
C ALA A 232 -5.43 3.91 -11.54
N ARG A 233 -4.47 3.88 -10.60
CA ARG A 233 -4.04 5.05 -9.82
C ARG A 233 -3.46 6.14 -10.73
N ILE A 234 -2.51 5.78 -11.58
CA ILE A 234 -1.90 6.70 -12.55
C ILE A 234 -2.94 7.30 -13.50
N ASP A 235 -3.92 6.50 -13.95
CA ASP A 235 -4.98 6.99 -14.83
C ASP A 235 -5.91 7.99 -14.13
N VAL A 236 -6.23 7.79 -12.85
CA VAL A 236 -6.96 8.80 -12.05
C VAL A 236 -6.17 10.10 -11.96
N VAL A 237 -4.87 10.03 -11.68
CA VAL A 237 -4.00 11.21 -11.59
C VAL A 237 -3.99 11.97 -12.92
N ARG A 238 -3.77 11.26 -14.04
CA ARG A 238 -3.78 11.87 -15.39
C ARG A 238 -5.10 12.55 -15.73
N ARG A 239 -6.22 11.87 -15.50
CA ARG A 239 -7.55 12.44 -15.76
C ARG A 239 -7.85 13.65 -14.88
N THR A 240 -7.40 13.64 -13.64
CA THR A 240 -7.61 14.75 -12.70
C THR A 240 -6.75 15.94 -13.07
N ALA A 241 -5.46 15.74 -13.32
CA ALA A 241 -4.54 16.80 -13.71
C ALA A 241 -4.94 17.49 -15.02
N ALA A 242 -5.51 16.75 -15.98
CA ALA A 242 -6.00 17.32 -17.24
C ALA A 242 -7.22 18.26 -17.08
N ARG A 243 -7.85 18.32 -15.90
CA ARG A 243 -9.01 19.16 -15.60
C ARG A 243 -8.68 20.36 -14.73
N LEU A 244 -7.43 20.53 -14.32
CA LEU A 244 -6.92 21.62 -13.47
C LEU A 244 -6.17 22.65 -14.30
#